data_AF-A0A843JF63-F1
#
_entry.id   AF-A0A843JF63-F1
#
_cell.length_a   1.000
_cell.length_b   1.000
_cell.length_c   1.000
_cell.angle_alpha   90.00
_cell.angle_beta   90.00
_cell.angle_gamma   90.00
#
_symmetry.space_group_name_H-M   'P 1'
#
loop_
_entity.id
_entity.type
_entity.pdbx_description
1 polymer ?
#
loop_
_entity_poly.entity_id
_entity_poly.type
_entity_poly.pdbx_seq_one_letter_code
_entity_poly.pdbx_strand_id
1 'polypeptide(L)'
;CPRGWRFASEDTINMAKLAVETCVWPLYEVVDGKYALTAESLKIANGVMEKKPVEEWFKAQGRYKHMLKPENADLVKGVQEELDRKWDRLLKLAKL
;
A
#
# COMPACT_ATOMS: atom_id res chain seq x y z
N CYS A 1 2.88 0.99 14.50
CA CYS A 1 4.00 1.36 15.40
C CYS A 1 4.23 2.88 15.33
N PRO A 2 3.51 3.68 16.15
CA PRO A 2 3.58 5.15 16.06
C PRO A 2 4.98 5.71 16.28
N ARG A 3 5.70 5.22 17.31
CA ARG A 3 7.07 5.67 17.62
C ARG A 3 8.07 5.40 16.50
N GLY A 4 8.05 4.19 15.92
CA GLY A 4 9.00 3.81 14.87
C GLY A 4 8.70 4.48 13.53
N TRP A 5 7.42 4.62 13.17
CA TRP A 5 7.02 5.18 11.89
C TRP A 5 6.88 6.70 11.94
N ARG A 6 6.84 7.27 13.15
CA ARG A 6 6.77 8.72 13.43
C ARG A 6 5.46 9.34 12.94
N PHE A 7 4.35 8.87 13.48
CA PHE A 7 3.00 9.44 13.30
C PHE A 7 2.27 9.49 14.66
N ALA A 8 1.18 10.27 14.79
CA ALA A 8 0.45 10.42 16.04
C ALA A 8 -0.30 9.12 16.42
N SER A 9 -0.34 8.77 17.70
CA SER A 9 -0.95 7.49 18.13
C SER A 9 -2.44 7.39 17.75
N GLU A 10 -3.18 8.50 17.75
CA GLU A 10 -4.58 8.58 17.32
C GLU A 10 -4.79 8.24 15.84
N ASP A 11 -3.78 8.44 14.99
CA ASP A 11 -3.84 8.14 13.55
C ASP A 11 -3.58 6.67 13.22
N THR A 12 -3.46 5.78 14.21
CA THR A 12 -3.10 4.37 13.99
C THR A 12 -4.05 3.67 13.01
N ILE A 13 -5.36 3.92 13.10
CA ILE A 13 -6.35 3.32 12.20
C ILE A 13 -6.25 3.92 10.79
N ASN A 14 -6.08 5.23 10.68
CA ASN A 14 -5.91 5.91 9.39
C ASN A 14 -4.64 5.42 8.66
N MET A 15 -3.55 5.23 9.40
CA MET A 15 -2.29 4.69 8.88
C MET A 15 -2.46 3.27 8.34
N ALA A 16 -3.21 2.41 9.04
CA ALA A 16 -3.48 1.05 8.59
C ALA A 16 -4.34 1.03 7.31
N LYS A 17 -5.41 1.85 7.26
CA LYS A 17 -6.25 2.01 6.06
C LYS A 17 -5.43 2.48 4.87
N LEU A 18 -4.59 3.50 5.06
CA LEU A 18 -3.77 4.06 3.99
C LEU A 18 -2.74 3.06 3.44
N ALA A 19 -2.22 2.17 4.28
CA ALA A 19 -1.33 1.09 3.83
C ALA A 19 -2.05 0.11 2.87
N VAL A 20 -3.35 -0.14 3.09
CA VAL A 20 -4.18 -0.98 2.22
C VAL A 20 -4.57 -0.24 0.95
N GLU A 21 -5.02 1.01 1.07
CA GLU A 21 -5.44 1.86 -0.05
C GLU A 21 -4.32 2.14 -1.06
N THR A 22 -3.07 2.14 -0.61
CA THR A 22 -1.87 2.26 -1.46
C THR A 22 -1.31 0.93 -1.95
N CYS A 23 -1.93 -0.19 -1.54
CA CYS A 23 -1.46 -1.57 -1.75
C CYS A 23 -0.02 -1.82 -1.29
N VAL A 24 0.50 -1.01 -0.35
CA VAL A 24 1.73 -1.35 0.39
C VAL A 24 1.52 -2.60 1.24
N TRP A 25 0.31 -2.75 1.76
CA TRP A 25 -0.13 -3.92 2.52
C TRP A 25 -1.49 -4.42 2.01
N PRO A 26 -1.53 -5.13 0.88
CA PRO A 26 -2.79 -5.64 0.34
C PRO A 26 -3.38 -6.72 1.26
N LEU A 27 -4.70 -6.76 1.33
CA LEU A 27 -5.45 -7.74 2.12
C LEU A 27 -5.89 -8.90 1.22
N TYR A 28 -5.47 -10.10 1.60
CA TYR A 28 -5.84 -11.35 0.95
C TYR A 28 -5.70 -12.52 1.91
N GLU A 29 -6.36 -13.62 1.57
CA GLU A 29 -6.25 -14.90 2.24
C GLU A 29 -5.65 -15.93 1.28
N VAL A 30 -4.94 -16.90 1.83
CA VAL A 30 -4.42 -18.05 1.08
C VAL A 30 -4.88 -19.32 1.76
N VAL A 31 -5.78 -20.05 1.11
CA VAL A 31 -6.35 -21.30 1.63
C VAL A 31 -6.08 -22.39 0.61
N ASP A 32 -5.34 -23.44 0.99
CA ASP A 32 -4.92 -24.54 0.11
C ASP A 32 -4.27 -24.07 -1.21
N GLY A 33 -3.43 -23.04 -1.11
CA GLY A 33 -2.73 -22.44 -2.26
C GLY A 33 -3.62 -21.57 -3.16
N LYS A 34 -4.89 -21.36 -2.81
CA LYS A 34 -5.80 -20.44 -3.52
C LYS A 34 -5.79 -19.08 -2.87
N TYR A 35 -5.53 -18.05 -3.65
CA TYR A 35 -5.50 -16.66 -3.21
C TYR A 35 -6.87 -16.02 -3.40
N ALA A 36 -7.32 -15.25 -2.42
CA ALA A 36 -8.52 -14.44 -2.51
C ALA A 36 -8.28 -13.07 -1.89
N LEU A 37 -8.45 -12.00 -2.65
CA LEU A 37 -8.42 -10.63 -2.11
C LEU A 37 -9.63 -10.37 -1.22
N THR A 38 -9.45 -9.54 -0.19
CA THR A 38 -10.52 -9.21 0.77
C THR A 38 -10.66 -7.70 0.97
N ALA A 39 -11.82 -7.30 1.53
CA ALA A 39 -12.12 -5.92 1.96
C ALA A 39 -11.74 -4.83 0.94
N GLU A 40 -11.01 -3.80 1.33
CA GLU A 40 -10.62 -2.67 0.46
C GLU A 40 -9.76 -3.12 -0.73
N SER A 41 -8.87 -4.11 -0.57
CA SER A 41 -8.05 -4.61 -1.68
C SER A 41 -8.90 -5.28 -2.76
N LEU A 42 -9.97 -5.98 -2.39
CA LEU A 42 -10.92 -6.53 -3.36
C LEU A 42 -11.69 -5.40 -4.10
N LYS A 43 -12.08 -4.34 -3.38
CA LYS A 43 -12.72 -3.16 -4.01
C LYS A 43 -11.78 -2.49 -5.01
N ILE A 44 -10.48 -2.41 -4.71
CA ILE A 44 -9.46 -1.88 -5.61
C ILE A 44 -9.32 -2.76 -6.85
N ALA A 45 -9.21 -4.07 -6.68
CA ALA A 45 -9.08 -5.02 -7.80
C ALA A 45 -10.28 -4.98 -8.76
N ASN A 46 -11.48 -4.82 -8.22
CA ASN A 46 -12.71 -4.76 -9.03
C ASN A 46 -13.02 -3.35 -9.58
N GLY A 47 -12.13 -2.37 -9.38
CA GLY A 47 -12.32 -1.00 -9.87
C GLY A 47 -13.40 -0.18 -9.14
N VAL A 48 -13.87 -0.66 -7.98
CA VAL A 48 -14.84 0.05 -7.12
C VAL A 48 -14.16 1.17 -6.33
N MET A 49 -12.85 1.02 -6.06
CA MET A 49 -12.03 1.97 -5.34
C MET A 49 -10.72 2.20 -6.10
N GLU A 50 -10.26 3.45 -6.18
CA GLU A 50 -8.96 3.74 -6.79
C GLU A 50 -7.80 3.44 -5.85
N LYS A 51 -6.74 2.84 -6.39
CA LYS A 51 -5.47 2.64 -5.68
C LYS A 51 -4.78 4.00 -5.51
N LYS A 52 -4.45 4.36 -4.28
CA LYS A 52 -3.69 5.59 -3.98
C LYS A 52 -2.20 5.40 -4.32
N PRO A 53 -1.48 6.47 -4.70
CA PRO A 53 -0.04 6.40 -4.87
C PRO A 53 0.67 6.23 -3.52
N VAL A 54 1.80 5.52 -3.52
CA VAL A 54 2.59 5.23 -2.30
C VAL A 54 3.03 6.50 -1.55
N GLU A 55 3.15 7.61 -2.27
CA GLU A 55 3.55 8.90 -1.71
C GLU A 55 2.57 9.38 -0.62
N GLU A 56 1.27 9.08 -0.73
CA GLU A 56 0.28 9.43 0.30
C GLU A 56 0.60 8.73 1.62
N TRP A 57 1.00 7.46 1.57
CA TRP A 57 1.43 6.70 2.75
C TRP A 57 2.79 7.16 3.29
N PHE A 58 3.68 7.67 2.44
CA PHE A 58 4.94 8.27 2.86
C PHE A 58 4.74 9.61 3.58
N LYS A 59 3.86 10.48 3.06
CA LYS A 59 3.51 11.78 3.68
C LYS A 59 2.95 11.62 5.09
N ALA A 60 2.20 10.55 5.33
CA ALA A 60 1.56 10.31 6.61
C ALA A 60 2.52 9.88 7.75
N GLN A 61 3.80 9.59 7.47
CA GLN A 61 4.73 9.05 8.48
C GLN A 61 6.16 9.60 8.34
N GLY A 62 6.72 10.07 9.45
CA GLY A 62 8.01 10.77 9.45
C GLY A 62 9.22 9.93 9.06
N ARG A 63 9.16 8.59 9.09
CA ARG A 63 10.29 7.73 8.67
C ARG A 63 10.65 7.88 7.19
N TYR A 64 9.70 8.29 6.34
CA TYR A 64 9.93 8.48 4.90
C TYR A 64 10.08 9.94 4.50
N LYS A 65 10.24 10.88 5.45
CA LYS A 65 10.40 12.31 5.15
C LYS A 65 11.53 12.61 4.15
N HIS A 66 12.61 11.83 4.18
CA HIS A 66 13.72 11.98 3.24
C HIS A 66 13.37 11.52 1.82
N MET A 67 12.47 10.54 1.66
CA MET A 67 12.04 10.05 0.35
C MET A 67 11.23 11.09 -0.43
N LEU A 68 10.56 12.02 0.28
CA LEU A 68 9.73 13.07 -0.33
C LEU A 68 10.51 14.27 -0.84
N LYS A 69 11.84 14.24 -0.76
CA LYS A 69 12.67 15.31 -1.31
C LYS A 69 12.81 15.16 -2.83
N PRO A 70 12.90 16.25 -3.61
CA PRO A 70 13.01 16.20 -5.06
C PRO A 70 14.15 15.30 -5.57
N GLU A 71 15.29 15.27 -4.87
CA GLU A 71 16.43 14.42 -5.24
C GLU A 71 16.15 12.91 -5.15
N ASN A 72 15.08 12.49 -4.47
CA ASN A 72 14.68 11.10 -4.29
C ASN A 72 13.43 10.73 -5.10
N ALA A 73 12.95 11.60 -6.00
CA ALA A 73 11.75 11.35 -6.80
C ALA A 73 11.83 10.05 -7.61
N ASP A 74 13.00 9.75 -8.19
CA ASP A 74 13.23 8.50 -8.93
C ASP A 74 13.16 7.26 -8.04
N LEU A 75 13.59 7.37 -6.77
CA LEU A 75 13.46 6.29 -5.80
C LEU A 75 12.00 6.04 -5.45
N VAL A 76 11.21 7.10 -5.23
CA VAL A 76 9.76 6.96 -4.95
C VAL A 76 9.05 6.34 -6.15
N LYS A 77 9.41 6.75 -7.37
CA LYS A 77 8.89 6.14 -8.60
C LYS A 77 9.24 4.64 -8.67
N GLY A 78 10.48 4.27 -8.40
CA GLY A 78 10.89 2.87 -8.36
C GLY A 78 10.15 2.04 -7.31
N VAL A 79 9.86 2.62 -6.14
CA VAL A 79 9.01 1.97 -5.13
C VAL A 79 7.58 1.79 -5.64
N GLN A 80 7.01 2.82 -6.27
CA GLN A 80 5.66 2.77 -6.84
C GLN A 80 5.54 1.66 -7.88
N GLU A 81 6.48 1.60 -8.84
CA GLU A 81 6.53 0.58 -9.88
C GLU A 81 6.66 -0.82 -9.28
N GLU A 82 7.40 -0.98 -8.19
CA GLU A 82 7.51 -2.28 -7.56
C GLU A 82 6.25 -2.73 -6.82
N LEU A 83 5.56 -1.79 -6.17
CA LEU A 83 4.27 -2.07 -5.56
C LEU A 83 3.24 -2.46 -6.62
N ASP A 84 3.23 -1.77 -7.75
CA ASP A 84 2.34 -2.10 -8.88
C ASP A 84 2.66 -3.49 -9.43
N ARG A 85 3.93 -3.82 -9.61
CA ARG A 85 4.35 -5.14 -10.08
C ARG A 85 3.99 -6.27 -9.10
N LYS A 86 4.10 -6.02 -7.79
CA LYS A 86 3.66 -6.96 -6.74
C LYS A 86 2.14 -7.11 -6.71
N TRP A 87 1.42 -6.00 -6.89
CA TRP A 87 -0.03 -5.99 -6.96
C TRP A 87 -0.53 -6.79 -8.17
N ASP A 88 0.03 -6.56 -9.36
CA ASP A 88 -0.30 -7.31 -10.57
C ASP A 88 -0.06 -8.82 -10.43
N ARG A 89 1.03 -9.19 -9.76
CA ARG A 89 1.30 -10.60 -9.44
C ARG A 89 0.22 -11.18 -8.52
N LEU A 90 -0.21 -10.41 -7.51
CA LEU A 90 -1.26 -10.84 -6.58
C LEU A 90 -2.61 -11.00 -7.30
N LEU A 91 -2.98 -10.09 -8.20
CA LEU A 91 -4.17 -10.21 -9.04
C LEU A 91 -4.17 -11.51 -9.85
N LYS A 92 -3.05 -11.80 -10.53
CA LYS A 92 -2.87 -13.07 -11.28
C LYS A 92 -3.02 -14.31 -10.39
N LEU A 93 -2.47 -14.27 -9.17
CA LEU A 93 -2.61 -15.37 -8.21
C LEU A 93 -4.06 -15.53 -7.73
N ALA A 94 -4.77 -14.42 -7.55
CA ALA A 94 -6.19 -14.37 -7.20
C ALA A 94 -7.13 -14.66 -8.40
N LYS A 95 -6.57 -14.85 -9.61
CA LYS A 95 -7.29 -15.07 -10.87
C LYS A 95 -8.25 -13.92 -11.21
N LEU A 96 -7.83 -12.69 -10.91
CA LEU A 96 -8.50 -11.43 -11.25
C LEU A 96 -7.74 -10.71 -12.38
#